data_AF-A0A367JCR6-F1
#
_entry.id   AF-A0A367JCR6-F1
#
_cell.length_a   1.000
_cell.length_b   1.000
_cell.length_c   1.000
_cell.angle_alpha   90.00
_cell.angle_beta   90.00
_cell.angle_gamma   90.00
#
_symmetry.space_group_name_H-M   'P 1'
#
loop_
_entity.id
_entity.type
_entity.pdbx_description
1 polymer ?
#
loop_
_entity_poly.entity_id
_entity_poly.type
_entity_poly.pdbx_seq_one_letter_code
_entity_poly.pdbx_strand_id
1 'polypeptide(L)'
;MAKTILRDSIVIDMIVTTVVGENARSLYTPKPTEWANGTKSDIVYTASVTSSELPPVLIEVQHTINLDFIDRLLGYSLFAKKEYKAKPIVVVFGTYATRNEISSDFEVTSFSFMKQIPCKYWAEKCYILDQNTFMEATKTVPLPPLAAIAYFFSSKKLSLLASEYRDDPTLQTLYAIAKEQTVTKVAAEQSTSEVLLEVCNQTNLQFKKILNTLEPMPDTLLKKRLRAYADDGALYTQTCKYKYTTKRNKEFVESMPPPPELSDLAKSMMNESSSSIDILREEISVPKTDMEYVKQFKQNESRMDWKTCYEAGKSE
;
A
#
# COMPACT_ATOMS: atom_id res chain seq x y z
N MET A 1 -0.11 -4.98 7.82
CA MET A 1 -0.35 -6.14 8.70
C MET A 1 -1.76 -6.09 9.29
N ALA A 2 -2.17 -5.00 9.96
CA ALA A 2 -3.51 -4.88 10.55
C ALA A 2 -4.66 -5.17 9.56
N LYS A 3 -4.65 -4.54 8.37
CA LYS A 3 -5.66 -4.79 7.32
C LYS A 3 -5.74 -6.26 6.88
N THR A 4 -4.62 -6.98 6.90
CA THR A 4 -4.59 -8.40 6.50
C THR A 4 -5.27 -9.26 7.55
N ILE A 5 -4.97 -9.01 8.83
CA ILE A 5 -5.59 -9.73 9.96
C ILE A 5 -7.09 -9.42 10.03
N LEU A 6 -7.48 -8.16 9.83
CA LEU A 6 -8.89 -7.75 9.79
C LEU A 6 -9.66 -8.33 8.60
N ARG A 7 -9.00 -8.86 7.57
CA ARG A 7 -9.69 -9.54 6.46
C ARG A 7 -9.91 -11.02 6.70
N ASP A 8 -9.35 -11.57 7.77
CA ASP A 8 -9.54 -12.97 8.13
C ASP A 8 -10.98 -13.21 8.61
N SER A 9 -11.62 -14.29 8.13
CA SER A 9 -13.02 -14.59 8.44
C SER A 9 -13.29 -14.76 9.95
N ILE A 10 -12.34 -15.33 10.69
CA ILE A 10 -12.48 -15.54 12.13
C ILE A 10 -12.49 -14.17 12.83
N VAL A 11 -11.60 -13.27 12.42
CA VAL A 11 -11.51 -11.91 12.99
C VAL A 11 -12.72 -11.08 12.63
N ILE A 12 -13.23 -11.19 11.40
CA ILE A 12 -14.49 -10.55 10.98
C ILE A 12 -15.62 -11.01 11.89
N ASP A 13 -15.79 -12.31 12.09
CA ASP A 13 -16.85 -12.87 12.92
C ASP A 13 -16.74 -12.41 14.38
N MET A 14 -15.53 -12.37 14.95
CA MET A 14 -15.29 -11.84 16.30
C MET A 14 -15.77 -10.39 16.43
N ILE A 15 -15.49 -9.54 15.44
CA ILE A 15 -15.85 -8.13 15.47
C ILE A 15 -17.37 -7.97 15.30
N VAL A 16 -17.95 -8.53 14.24
CA VAL A 16 -19.37 -8.29 13.90
C VAL A 16 -20.31 -8.92 14.93
N THR A 17 -19.97 -10.08 15.49
CA THR A 17 -20.79 -10.69 16.57
C THR A 17 -20.77 -9.86 17.84
N THR A 18 -19.67 -9.15 18.12
CA THR A 18 -19.57 -8.27 19.29
C THR A 18 -20.37 -6.98 19.10
N VAL A 19 -20.26 -6.32 17.94
CA VAL A 19 -20.83 -4.97 17.76
C VAL A 19 -22.23 -4.95 17.14
N VAL A 20 -22.57 -5.95 16.33
CA VAL A 20 -23.89 -6.10 15.68
C VAL A 20 -24.75 -7.10 16.44
N GLY A 21 -24.15 -8.23 16.84
CA GLY A 21 -24.83 -9.30 17.58
C GLY A 21 -24.62 -10.68 16.94
N GLU A 22 -25.03 -11.73 17.66
CA GLU A 22 -24.76 -13.12 17.27
C GLU A 22 -25.38 -13.51 15.92
N ASN A 23 -26.46 -12.84 15.51
CA ASN A 23 -27.10 -13.03 14.21
C ASN A 23 -26.24 -12.55 13.02
N ALA A 24 -25.16 -11.79 13.25
CA ALA A 24 -24.25 -11.30 12.21
C ALA A 24 -23.16 -12.30 11.81
N ARG A 25 -23.00 -13.40 12.56
CA ARG A 25 -21.93 -14.38 12.38
C ARG A 25 -21.93 -14.94 10.95
N SER A 26 -20.75 -14.95 10.33
CA SER A 26 -20.48 -15.48 8.99
C SER A 26 -21.31 -14.84 7.87
N LEU A 27 -21.97 -13.71 8.13
CA LEU A 27 -22.73 -12.97 7.12
C LEU A 27 -21.92 -11.85 6.48
N TYR A 28 -20.89 -11.34 7.16
CA TYR A 28 -20.15 -10.17 6.72
C TYR A 28 -18.94 -10.52 5.86
N THR A 29 -18.71 -9.70 4.84
CA THR A 29 -17.51 -9.79 3.98
C THR A 29 -16.87 -8.40 3.82
N PRO A 30 -15.54 -8.34 3.63
CA PRO A 30 -14.86 -7.08 3.39
C PRO A 30 -15.19 -6.52 2.00
N LYS A 31 -15.32 -5.19 1.93
CA LYS A 31 -15.62 -4.43 0.71
C LYS A 31 -14.48 -3.49 0.33
N PRO A 32 -14.47 -2.97 -0.92
CA PRO A 32 -13.55 -1.91 -1.32
C PRO A 32 -13.63 -0.72 -0.36
N THR A 33 -12.48 -0.11 -0.09
CA THR A 33 -12.35 0.97 0.91
C THR A 33 -12.00 2.32 0.29
N GLU A 34 -11.97 2.40 -1.04
CA GLU A 34 -11.72 3.62 -1.79
C GLU A 34 -13.04 4.35 -2.06
N TRP A 35 -13.08 5.61 -1.65
CA TRP A 35 -14.26 6.45 -1.73
C TRP A 35 -14.22 7.38 -2.94
N ALA A 36 -15.35 7.97 -3.29
CA ALA A 36 -15.52 8.82 -4.47
C ALA A 36 -14.58 10.05 -4.54
N ASN A 37 -14.04 10.50 -3.40
CA ASN A 37 -13.07 11.60 -3.32
C ASN A 37 -11.60 11.12 -3.38
N GLY A 38 -11.35 9.84 -3.71
CA GLY A 38 -10.02 9.23 -3.75
C GLY A 38 -9.43 8.87 -2.38
N THR A 39 -10.13 9.19 -1.28
CA THR A 39 -9.68 8.79 0.06
C THR A 39 -9.92 7.31 0.31
N LYS A 40 -9.14 6.71 1.22
CA LYS A 40 -9.20 5.28 1.50
C LYS A 40 -9.36 5.04 2.99
N SER A 41 -10.44 4.37 3.36
CA SER A 41 -10.59 3.80 4.69
C SER A 41 -9.74 2.54 4.86
N ASP A 42 -9.60 2.10 6.10
CA ASP A 42 -8.86 0.89 6.39
C ASP A 42 -9.61 -0.37 5.98
N ILE A 43 -10.81 -0.58 6.53
CA ILE A 43 -11.64 -1.77 6.31
C ILE A 43 -13.12 -1.41 6.42
N VAL A 44 -13.94 -1.98 5.52
CA VAL A 44 -15.40 -1.90 5.57
C VAL A 44 -15.96 -3.30 5.42
N TYR A 45 -16.87 -3.70 6.29
CA TYR A 45 -17.62 -4.95 6.18
C TYR A 45 -19.08 -4.68 5.86
N THR A 46 -19.67 -5.54 5.04
CA THR A 46 -21.12 -5.53 4.78
C THR A 46 -21.66 -6.95 4.77
N ALA A 47 -22.92 -7.12 5.16
CA ALA A 47 -23.61 -8.41 5.06
C ALA A 47 -23.75 -8.87 3.59
N SER A 48 -23.62 -10.17 3.33
CA SER A 48 -23.49 -10.73 1.98
C SER A 48 -24.81 -10.88 1.21
N VAL A 49 -25.98 -10.80 1.84
CA VAL A 49 -27.27 -10.86 1.12
C VAL A 49 -28.38 -10.13 1.89
N THR A 50 -29.11 -9.26 1.18
CA THR A 50 -30.48 -8.68 1.36
C THR A 50 -31.01 -8.34 2.76
N SER A 51 -30.28 -8.54 3.85
CA SER A 51 -30.65 -8.00 5.15
C SER A 51 -30.32 -6.52 5.13
N SER A 52 -31.23 -5.72 4.57
CA SER A 52 -31.21 -4.25 4.71
C SER A 52 -31.28 -3.80 6.17
N GLU A 53 -31.46 -4.73 7.10
CA GLU A 53 -31.52 -4.49 8.54
C GLU A 53 -30.13 -4.46 9.19
N LEU A 54 -29.11 -5.09 8.59
CA LEU A 54 -27.78 -5.17 9.21
C LEU A 54 -26.90 -3.99 8.78
N PRO A 55 -26.37 -3.18 9.73
CA PRO A 55 -25.59 -1.99 9.40
C PRO A 55 -24.21 -2.36 8.86
N PRO A 56 -23.63 -1.57 7.93
CA PRO A 56 -22.23 -1.74 7.54
C PRO A 56 -21.33 -1.50 8.75
N VAL A 57 -20.17 -2.15 8.80
CA VAL A 57 -19.17 -1.96 9.87
C VAL A 57 -17.93 -1.31 9.27
N LEU A 58 -17.59 -0.11 9.72
CA LEU A 58 -16.41 0.64 9.30
C LEU A 58 -15.33 0.51 10.38
N ILE A 59 -14.11 0.14 9.99
CA ILE A 59 -13.01 -0.08 10.90
C ILE A 59 -11.81 0.76 10.51
N GLU A 60 -11.22 1.43 11.50
CA GLU A 60 -9.99 2.20 11.36
C GLU A 60 -8.97 1.76 12.42
N VAL A 61 -7.71 1.60 12.02
CA VAL A 61 -6.60 1.33 12.94
C VAL A 61 -5.69 2.53 12.93
N GLN A 62 -5.75 3.32 14.00
CA GLN A 62 -5.09 4.62 14.05
C GLN A 62 -4.03 4.65 15.15
N HIS A 63 -2.92 5.37 14.91
CA HIS A 63 -1.91 5.53 15.96
C HIS A 63 -2.40 6.45 17.07
N THR A 64 -2.73 7.69 16.73
CA THR A 64 -3.29 8.68 17.66
C THR A 64 -4.62 9.17 17.12
N ILE A 65 -5.65 9.15 17.97
CA ILE A 65 -6.99 9.63 17.66
C ILE A 65 -7.04 11.12 18.03
N ASN A 66 -7.14 11.98 17.02
CA ASN A 66 -7.21 13.45 17.11
C ASN A 66 -8.39 13.99 16.29
N LEU A 67 -8.66 15.30 16.39
CA LEU A 67 -9.77 15.95 15.67
C LEU A 67 -9.68 15.76 14.14
N ASP A 68 -8.49 15.93 13.54
CA ASP A 68 -8.30 15.73 12.10
C ASP A 68 -8.69 14.31 11.65
N PHE A 69 -8.38 13.30 12.47
CA PHE A 69 -8.80 11.92 12.22
C PHE A 69 -10.32 11.77 12.35
N ILE A 70 -10.95 12.38 13.35
CA ILE A 70 -12.41 12.34 13.53
C ILE A 70 -13.13 12.99 12.35
N ASP A 71 -12.65 14.12 11.84
CA ASP A 71 -13.22 14.77 10.65
C ASP A 71 -13.17 13.86 9.42
N ARG A 72 -12.04 13.16 9.24
CA ARG A 72 -11.90 12.16 8.18
C ARG A 72 -12.82 10.96 8.38
N LEU A 73 -12.95 10.47 9.62
CA LEU A 73 -13.82 9.35 10.00
C LEU A 73 -15.30 9.66 9.75
N LEU A 74 -15.71 10.90 10.03
CA LEU A 74 -17.04 11.41 9.71
C LEU A 74 -17.27 11.35 8.20
N GLY A 75 -16.30 11.81 7.40
CA GLY A 75 -16.35 11.71 5.94
C GLY A 75 -16.54 10.26 5.45
N TYR A 76 -15.73 9.33 5.96
CA TYR A 76 -15.83 7.90 5.62
C TYR A 76 -17.19 7.32 5.99
N SER A 77 -17.73 7.70 7.15
CA SER A 77 -19.04 7.22 7.60
C SER A 77 -20.17 7.73 6.71
N LEU A 78 -20.08 8.98 6.24
CA LEU A 78 -21.03 9.54 5.28
C LEU A 78 -20.94 8.86 3.91
N PHE A 79 -19.73 8.51 3.45
CA PHE A 79 -19.57 7.73 2.22
C PHE A 79 -20.18 6.33 2.35
N ALA A 80 -19.85 5.61 3.42
CA ALA A 80 -20.45 4.31 3.71
C ALA A 80 -21.99 4.38 3.78
N LYS A 81 -22.54 5.41 4.43
CA LYS A 81 -23.98 5.65 4.48
C LYS A 81 -24.59 5.89 3.10
N LYS A 82 -23.92 6.66 2.25
CA LYS A 82 -24.39 6.96 0.89
C LYS A 82 -24.39 5.71 0.01
N GLU A 83 -23.35 4.90 0.13
CA GLU A 83 -23.13 3.69 -0.67
C GLU A 83 -24.06 2.55 -0.25
N TYR A 84 -24.08 2.23 1.05
CA TYR A 84 -24.82 1.08 1.59
C TYR A 84 -26.22 1.41 2.12
N LYS A 85 -26.65 2.67 2.00
CA LYS A 85 -27.98 3.17 2.42
C LYS A 85 -28.33 2.99 3.91
N ALA A 86 -27.35 2.67 4.74
CA ALA A 86 -27.48 2.51 6.19
C ALA A 86 -26.31 3.19 6.90
N LYS A 87 -26.55 3.73 8.11
CA LYS A 87 -25.46 4.31 8.90
C LYS A 87 -24.52 3.19 9.37
N PRO A 88 -23.19 3.37 9.30
CA PRO A 88 -22.29 2.34 9.77
C PRO A 88 -22.22 2.28 11.29
N ILE A 89 -21.88 1.11 11.82
CA ILE A 89 -21.25 0.98 13.13
C ILE A 89 -19.75 1.15 12.92
N VAL A 90 -19.15 2.10 13.63
CA VAL A 90 -17.75 2.45 13.49
C VAL A 90 -16.96 1.89 14.66
N VAL A 91 -15.84 1.23 14.38
CA VAL A 91 -14.91 0.68 15.37
C VAL A 91 -13.50 1.20 15.09
N VAL A 92 -12.95 1.95 16.03
CA VAL A 92 -11.60 2.51 15.91
C VAL A 92 -10.68 1.81 16.90
N PHE A 93 -9.61 1.20 16.40
CA PHE A 93 -8.53 0.67 17.20
C PHE A 93 -7.38 1.68 17.28
N GLY A 94 -7.28 2.35 18.43
CA GLY A 94 -6.15 3.20 18.81
C GLY A 94 -4.97 2.35 19.28
N THR A 95 -3.85 2.41 18.56
CA THR A 95 -2.60 1.73 19.00
C THR A 95 -1.84 2.53 20.06
N TYR A 96 -2.31 3.74 20.37
CA TYR A 96 -1.84 4.61 21.44
C TYR A 96 -3.03 5.37 22.04
N ALA A 97 -2.77 6.27 23.00
CA ALA A 97 -3.79 7.04 23.68
C ALA A 97 -4.59 7.96 22.75
N THR A 98 -5.89 8.09 23.02
CA THR A 98 -6.75 9.14 22.47
C THR A 98 -6.40 10.50 23.06
N ARG A 99 -6.44 11.57 22.26
CA ARG A 99 -6.19 12.93 22.77
C ARG A 99 -7.29 13.39 23.71
N ASN A 100 -6.90 14.23 24.68
CA ASN A 100 -7.78 14.73 25.73
C ASN A 100 -9.04 15.41 25.18
N GLU A 101 -8.89 16.18 24.09
CA GLU A 101 -10.00 16.87 23.41
C GLU A 101 -11.10 15.93 22.90
N ILE A 102 -10.76 14.67 22.59
CA ILE A 102 -11.72 13.66 22.16
C ILE A 102 -12.20 12.83 23.34
N SER A 103 -11.30 12.51 24.28
CA SER A 103 -11.64 11.69 25.45
C SER A 103 -12.61 12.39 26.41
N SER A 104 -12.68 13.72 26.38
CA SER A 104 -13.68 14.48 27.15
C SER A 104 -15.10 14.19 26.70
N ASP A 105 -15.27 13.74 25.47
CA ASP A 105 -16.57 13.46 24.85
C ASP A 105 -16.94 11.97 24.97
N PHE A 106 -16.16 11.18 25.70
CA PHE A 106 -16.41 9.75 25.86
C PHE A 106 -17.67 9.47 26.68
N GLU A 107 -18.58 8.72 26.07
CA GLU A 107 -19.77 8.17 26.67
C GLU A 107 -19.51 6.74 27.18
N VAL A 108 -20.15 6.40 28.30
CA VAL A 108 -20.13 5.04 28.85
C VAL A 108 -20.89 4.10 27.93
N THR A 109 -20.34 2.91 27.71
CA THR A 109 -20.98 1.87 26.89
C THR A 109 -21.28 0.63 27.74
N SER A 110 -22.04 -0.30 27.17
CA SER A 110 -22.25 -1.63 27.77
C SER A 110 -20.99 -2.48 27.85
N PHE A 111 -19.93 -2.10 27.11
CA PHE A 111 -18.65 -2.78 27.09
C PHE A 111 -17.65 -1.99 27.94
N SER A 112 -17.17 -2.58 29.03
CA SER A 112 -16.18 -1.94 29.91
C SER A 112 -14.88 -1.55 29.20
N PHE A 113 -14.56 -2.24 28.10
CA PHE A 113 -13.34 -2.09 27.31
C PHE A 113 -13.51 -1.19 26.08
N MET A 114 -14.65 -0.48 25.94
CA MET A 114 -14.90 0.46 24.86
C MET A 114 -15.48 1.77 25.38
N LYS A 115 -15.15 2.87 24.70
CA LYS A 115 -15.84 4.14 24.87
C LYS A 115 -16.57 4.48 23.57
N GLN A 116 -17.62 5.27 23.67
CA GLN A 116 -18.36 5.78 22.52
C GLN A 116 -18.16 7.28 22.41
N ILE A 117 -18.16 7.82 21.19
CA ILE A 117 -18.28 9.26 20.95
C ILE A 117 -19.63 9.60 20.30
N PRO A 118 -20.15 10.83 20.52
CA PRO A 118 -21.38 11.29 19.89
C PRO A 118 -21.30 11.21 18.36
N CYS A 119 -22.17 10.40 17.76
CA CYS A 119 -22.11 10.12 16.32
C CYS A 119 -23.46 10.04 15.60
N LYS A 120 -24.54 10.43 16.30
CA LYS A 120 -25.95 10.27 15.89
C LYS A 120 -26.26 10.63 14.42
N TYR A 121 -25.57 11.60 13.84
CA TYR A 121 -25.85 12.09 12.49
C TYR A 121 -25.11 11.35 11.37
N TRP A 122 -23.98 10.73 11.67
CA TRP A 122 -23.06 10.16 10.68
C TRP A 122 -22.80 8.66 10.85
N ALA A 123 -23.01 8.09 12.04
CA ALA A 123 -22.93 6.66 12.32
C ALA A 123 -24.10 6.21 13.20
N GLU A 124 -24.30 4.89 13.29
CA GLU A 124 -25.22 4.29 14.26
C GLU A 124 -24.60 4.29 15.65
N LYS A 125 -23.34 3.83 15.73
CA LYS A 125 -22.48 3.88 16.91
C LYS A 125 -21.05 4.12 16.47
N CYS A 126 -20.23 4.74 17.32
CA CYS A 126 -18.81 4.92 17.08
C CYS A 126 -18.03 4.54 18.33
N TYR A 127 -17.43 3.37 18.28
CA TYR A 127 -16.65 2.80 19.37
C TYR A 127 -15.17 3.09 19.18
N ILE A 128 -14.53 3.50 20.27
CA ILE A 128 -13.08 3.70 20.35
C ILE A 128 -12.53 2.72 21.38
N LEU A 129 -11.52 1.95 20.93
CA LEU A 129 -10.69 1.09 21.74
C LEU A 129 -9.26 1.60 21.65
N ASP A 130 -8.79 2.24 22.71
CA ASP A 130 -7.42 2.73 22.81
C ASP A 130 -6.64 2.05 23.95
N GLN A 131 -5.40 2.49 24.15
CA GLN A 131 -4.52 1.93 25.17
C GLN A 131 -5.07 2.04 26.61
N ASN A 132 -5.81 3.11 26.91
CA ASN A 132 -6.36 3.34 28.24
C ASN A 132 -7.59 2.46 28.48
N THR A 133 -8.41 2.26 27.46
CA THR A 133 -9.64 1.46 27.57
C THR A 133 -9.38 -0.04 27.77
N PHE A 134 -8.33 -0.62 27.17
CA PHE A 134 -8.05 -2.03 27.39
C PHE A 134 -7.47 -2.33 28.78
N MET A 135 -6.83 -1.35 29.45
CA MET A 135 -6.35 -1.54 30.83
C MET A 135 -7.50 -1.84 31.80
N GLU A 136 -8.75 -1.47 31.46
CA GLU A 136 -9.94 -1.87 32.21
C GLU A 136 -10.36 -3.32 31.89
N ALA A 137 -10.09 -3.79 30.67
CA ALA A 137 -10.41 -5.13 30.15
C ALA A 137 -9.51 -6.25 30.70
N THR A 138 -8.28 -5.91 31.12
CA THR A 138 -7.30 -6.88 31.66
C THR A 138 -7.73 -7.52 32.98
N LYS A 139 -8.81 -7.03 33.59
CA LYS A 139 -9.41 -7.61 34.80
C LYS A 139 -10.20 -8.89 34.54
N THR A 140 -10.51 -9.20 33.28
CA THR A 140 -11.23 -10.41 32.87
C THR A 140 -10.32 -11.32 32.05
N VAL A 141 -10.22 -12.59 32.45
CA VAL A 141 -9.45 -13.63 31.74
C VAL A 141 -10.40 -14.81 31.46
N PRO A 142 -10.52 -15.28 30.21
CA PRO A 142 -9.88 -14.77 28.99
C PRO A 142 -10.34 -13.36 28.59
N LEU A 143 -9.57 -12.68 27.75
CA LEU A 143 -9.92 -11.36 27.26
C LEU A 143 -11.14 -11.46 26.32
N PRO A 144 -12.09 -10.51 26.37
CA PRO A 144 -13.13 -10.41 25.35
C PRO A 144 -12.47 -10.31 23.95
N PRO A 145 -12.99 -11.00 22.92
CA PRO A 145 -12.30 -11.09 21.62
C PRO A 145 -11.90 -9.74 21.03
N LEU A 146 -12.78 -8.75 21.12
CA LEU A 146 -12.52 -7.42 20.59
C LEU A 146 -11.49 -6.62 21.40
N ALA A 147 -11.41 -6.86 22.71
CA ALA A 147 -10.34 -6.34 23.57
C ALA A 147 -8.99 -7.01 23.27
N ALA A 148 -8.98 -8.32 22.99
CA ALA A 148 -7.78 -9.04 22.55
C ALA A 148 -7.24 -8.51 21.21
N ILE A 149 -8.13 -8.20 20.25
CA ILE A 149 -7.74 -7.56 18.97
C ILE A 149 -7.12 -6.18 19.23
N ALA A 150 -7.72 -5.35 20.09
CA ALA A 150 -7.17 -4.05 20.45
C ALA A 150 -5.80 -4.17 21.16
N TYR A 151 -5.63 -5.13 22.06
CA TYR A 151 -4.35 -5.44 22.70
C TYR A 151 -3.29 -5.87 21.69
N PHE A 152 -3.68 -6.72 20.73
CA PHE A 152 -2.78 -7.19 19.68
C PHE A 152 -2.22 -6.01 18.86
N PHE A 153 -3.06 -5.05 18.45
CA PHE A 153 -2.61 -3.88 17.69
C PHE A 153 -1.83 -2.85 18.52
N SER A 154 -2.17 -2.68 19.80
CA SER A 154 -1.53 -1.68 20.67
C SER A 154 -0.21 -2.15 21.30
N SER A 155 -0.09 -3.43 21.67
CA SER A 155 1.10 -3.96 22.34
C SER A 155 2.34 -4.01 21.44
N LYS A 156 2.16 -4.06 20.10
CA LYS A 156 3.22 -4.12 19.09
C LYS A 156 4.27 -5.23 19.36
N LYS A 157 3.89 -6.27 20.11
CA LYS A 157 4.77 -7.39 20.43
C LYS A 157 4.90 -8.28 19.19
N LEU A 158 6.13 -8.63 18.81
CA LEU A 158 6.42 -9.43 17.62
C LEU A 158 6.12 -10.93 17.80
N SER A 159 5.95 -11.37 19.04
CA SER A 159 5.76 -12.78 19.38
C SER A 159 4.77 -12.93 20.52
N LEU A 160 3.93 -13.95 20.42
CA LEU A 160 3.04 -14.39 21.50
C LEU A 160 3.80 -14.66 22.80
N LEU A 161 5.04 -15.16 22.72
CA LEU A 161 5.87 -15.46 23.90
C LEU A 161 6.22 -14.20 24.72
N ALA A 162 6.24 -13.03 24.08
CA ALA A 162 6.47 -11.76 24.75
C ALA A 162 5.18 -11.20 25.39
N SER A 163 4.01 -11.79 25.11
CA SER A 163 2.72 -11.33 25.63
C SER A 163 2.46 -11.87 27.03
N GLU A 164 1.84 -11.03 27.87
CA GLU A 164 1.36 -11.43 29.19
C GLU A 164 0.12 -12.33 29.12
N TYR A 165 -0.58 -12.32 27.98
CA TYR A 165 -1.82 -13.08 27.73
C TYR A 165 -1.57 -14.21 26.73
N ARG A 166 -0.41 -14.86 26.80
CA ARG A 166 -0.01 -15.92 25.86
C ARG A 166 -0.97 -17.12 25.81
N ASP A 167 -1.68 -17.35 26.91
CA ASP A 167 -2.65 -18.44 27.07
C ASP A 167 -4.07 -18.04 26.62
N ASP A 168 -4.26 -16.79 26.18
CA ASP A 168 -5.54 -16.31 25.65
C ASP A 168 -5.81 -16.90 24.25
N PRO A 169 -6.97 -17.56 24.04
CA PRO A 169 -7.26 -18.25 22.78
C PRO A 169 -7.42 -17.29 21.60
N THR A 170 -7.91 -16.07 21.83
CA THR A 170 -8.06 -15.06 20.77
C THR A 170 -6.69 -14.57 20.33
N LEU A 171 -5.79 -14.26 21.28
CA LEU A 171 -4.42 -13.86 20.92
C LEU A 171 -3.65 -14.97 20.23
N GLN A 172 -3.77 -16.22 20.68
CA GLN A 172 -3.16 -17.36 19.99
C GLN A 172 -3.61 -17.44 18.53
N THR A 173 -4.90 -17.26 18.29
CA THR A 173 -5.48 -17.22 16.94
C THR A 173 -4.93 -16.05 16.11
N LEU A 174 -4.88 -14.84 16.67
CA LEU A 174 -4.36 -13.65 15.98
C LEU A 174 -2.88 -13.78 15.60
N TYR A 175 -2.04 -14.32 16.49
CA TYR A 175 -0.63 -14.58 16.18
C TYR A 175 -0.46 -15.72 15.17
N ALA A 176 -1.31 -16.74 15.19
CA ALA A 176 -1.30 -17.81 14.18
C ALA A 176 -1.63 -17.26 12.79
N ILE A 177 -2.70 -16.46 12.67
CA ILE A 177 -3.07 -15.76 11.43
C ILE A 177 -1.92 -14.87 10.96
N ALA A 178 -1.37 -14.04 11.86
CA ALA A 178 -0.26 -13.14 11.51
C ALA A 178 0.97 -13.91 10.98
N LYS A 179 1.28 -15.07 11.58
CA LYS A 179 2.36 -15.96 11.15
C LYS A 179 2.10 -16.52 9.75
N GLU A 180 0.93 -17.11 9.51
CA GLU A 180 0.55 -17.69 8.21
C GLU A 180 0.61 -16.65 7.08
N GLN A 181 0.05 -15.46 7.33
CA GLN A 181 0.04 -14.36 6.38
C GLN A 181 1.47 -13.85 6.08
N THR A 182 2.33 -13.81 7.10
CA THR A 182 3.73 -13.42 6.93
C THR A 182 4.50 -14.46 6.10
N VAL A 183 4.32 -15.76 6.37
CA VAL A 183 4.95 -16.83 5.59
C VAL A 183 4.55 -16.74 4.12
N THR A 184 3.26 -16.56 3.83
CA THR A 184 2.74 -16.43 2.46
C THR A 184 3.35 -15.23 1.75
N LYS A 185 3.45 -14.08 2.43
CA LYS A 185 4.04 -12.86 1.86
C LYS A 185 5.55 -13.02 1.61
N VAL A 186 6.27 -13.61 2.56
CA VAL A 186 7.72 -13.90 2.41
C VAL A 186 7.96 -14.83 1.23
N ALA A 187 7.15 -15.88 1.07
CA ALA A 187 7.26 -16.80 -0.06
C ALA A 187 7.02 -16.10 -1.41
N ALA A 188 6.00 -15.24 -1.51
CA ALA A 188 5.71 -14.47 -2.72
C ALA A 188 6.83 -13.47 -3.06
N GLU A 189 7.37 -12.77 -2.06
CA GLU A 189 8.51 -11.85 -2.23
C GLU A 189 9.78 -12.61 -2.64
N GLN A 190 10.01 -13.78 -2.04
CA GLN A 190 11.13 -14.64 -2.40
C GLN A 190 11.04 -15.14 -3.85
N SER A 191 9.86 -15.60 -4.28
CA SER A 191 9.63 -16.01 -5.67
C SER A 191 9.88 -14.86 -6.66
N THR A 192 9.40 -13.65 -6.34
CA THR A 192 9.65 -12.46 -7.18
C THR A 192 11.14 -12.13 -7.27
N SER A 193 11.85 -12.22 -6.14
CA SER A 193 13.30 -12.00 -6.08
C SER A 193 14.07 -13.03 -6.92
N GLU A 194 13.67 -14.31 -6.87
CA GLU A 194 14.26 -15.36 -7.70
C GLU A 194 14.09 -15.11 -9.20
N VAL A 195 12.90 -14.67 -9.63
CA VAL A 195 12.65 -14.28 -11.03
C VAL A 195 13.55 -13.11 -11.44
N LEU A 196 13.68 -12.07 -10.60
CA LEU A 196 14.55 -10.92 -10.88
C LEU A 196 16.03 -11.32 -10.97
N LEU A 197 16.48 -12.22 -10.10
CA LEU A 197 17.83 -12.77 -10.15
C LEU A 197 18.07 -13.55 -11.45
N GLU A 198 17.06 -14.29 -11.92
CA GLU A 198 17.15 -15.02 -13.18
C GLU A 198 17.19 -14.09 -14.39
N VAL A 199 16.37 -13.04 -14.42
CA VAL A 199 16.46 -11.99 -15.45
C VAL A 199 17.85 -11.38 -15.47
N CYS A 200 18.43 -11.08 -14.30
CA CYS A 200 19.81 -10.58 -14.20
C CYS A 200 20.83 -11.59 -14.74
N ASN A 201 20.69 -12.88 -14.40
CA ASN A 201 21.57 -13.93 -14.91
C ASN A 201 21.52 -14.02 -16.43
N GLN A 202 20.31 -14.11 -17.00
CA GLN A 202 20.11 -14.22 -18.44
C GLN A 202 20.61 -12.99 -19.18
N THR A 203 20.36 -11.80 -18.65
CA THR A 203 20.84 -10.54 -19.23
C THR A 203 22.37 -10.48 -19.22
N ASN A 204 23.01 -10.87 -18.12
CA ASN A 204 24.47 -10.95 -18.03
C ASN A 204 25.05 -11.97 -19.03
N LEU A 205 24.36 -13.11 -19.24
CA LEU A 205 24.75 -14.08 -20.27
C LEU A 205 24.66 -13.50 -21.69
N GLN A 206 23.65 -12.66 -21.99
CA GLN A 206 23.57 -12.00 -23.28
C GLN A 206 24.73 -11.03 -23.50
N PHE A 207 25.08 -10.23 -22.50
CA PHE A 207 26.27 -9.36 -22.59
C PHE A 207 27.56 -10.16 -22.81
N LYS A 208 27.73 -11.29 -22.11
CA LYS A 208 28.88 -12.20 -22.36
C LYS A 208 28.89 -12.77 -23.78
N LYS A 209 27.72 -13.16 -24.32
CA LYS A 209 27.62 -13.61 -25.73
C LYS A 209 28.03 -12.51 -26.70
N ILE A 210 27.61 -11.27 -26.47
CA ILE A 210 28.02 -10.11 -27.28
C ILE A 210 29.55 -9.96 -27.23
N LEU A 211 30.15 -9.95 -26.02
CA LEU A 211 31.60 -9.83 -25.85
C LEU A 211 32.38 -10.95 -26.55
N ASN A 212 31.94 -12.21 -26.42
CA ASN A 212 32.56 -13.35 -27.09
C ASN A 212 32.44 -13.27 -28.61
N THR A 213 31.33 -12.74 -29.13
CA THR A 213 31.13 -12.57 -30.59
C THR A 213 32.00 -11.45 -31.15
N LEU A 214 32.27 -10.41 -30.35
CA LEU A 214 33.16 -9.30 -30.72
C LEU A 214 34.63 -9.73 -30.72
N GLU A 215 35.03 -10.70 -29.89
CA GLU A 215 36.42 -11.13 -29.72
C GLU A 215 37.15 -11.45 -31.05
N PRO A 216 36.63 -12.29 -31.97
CA PRO A 216 37.29 -12.61 -33.23
C PRO A 216 37.23 -11.50 -34.30
N MET A 217 36.49 -10.41 -34.08
CA MET A 217 36.37 -9.33 -35.07
C MET A 217 37.64 -8.47 -35.13
N PRO A 218 37.97 -7.86 -36.28
CA PRO A 218 39.09 -6.92 -36.37
C PRO A 218 38.88 -5.71 -35.45
N ASP A 219 39.98 -5.20 -34.90
CA ASP A 219 39.97 -4.07 -33.96
C ASP A 219 39.62 -2.76 -34.66
N THR A 220 38.32 -2.48 -34.67
CA THR A 220 37.72 -1.25 -35.19
C THR A 220 37.21 -0.36 -34.06
N LEU A 221 37.01 0.93 -34.34
CA LEU A 221 36.38 1.86 -33.40
C LEU A 221 34.97 1.40 -33.00
N LEU A 222 34.22 0.80 -33.92
CA LEU A 222 32.90 0.22 -33.66
C LEU A 222 32.98 -0.96 -32.69
N LYS A 223 33.93 -1.89 -32.87
CA LYS A 223 34.16 -3.01 -31.93
C LYS A 223 34.45 -2.52 -30.52
N LYS A 224 35.32 -1.52 -30.37
CA LYS A 224 35.66 -0.93 -29.06
C LYS A 224 34.43 -0.31 -28.38
N ARG A 225 33.57 0.37 -29.14
CA ARG A 225 32.34 0.98 -28.63
C ARG A 225 31.30 -0.07 -28.20
N LEU A 226 31.06 -1.08 -29.02
CA LEU A 226 30.16 -2.20 -28.69
C LEU A 226 30.64 -2.98 -27.45
N ARG A 227 31.96 -3.13 -27.31
CA ARG A 227 32.56 -3.77 -26.13
C ARG A 227 32.27 -2.96 -24.86
N ALA A 228 32.48 -1.64 -24.89
CA ALA A 228 32.19 -0.76 -23.76
C ALA A 228 30.71 -0.84 -23.34
N TYR A 229 29.76 -0.80 -24.28
CA TYR A 229 28.34 -0.96 -23.96
C TYR A 229 28.01 -2.31 -23.31
N ALA A 230 28.60 -3.39 -23.81
CA ALA A 230 28.37 -4.71 -23.27
C ALA A 230 29.01 -4.89 -21.88
N ASP A 231 30.20 -4.34 -21.66
CA ASP A 231 30.88 -4.34 -20.36
C ASP A 231 30.11 -3.52 -19.32
N ASP A 232 29.64 -2.32 -19.68
CA ASP A 232 28.82 -1.47 -18.79
C ASP A 232 27.48 -2.15 -18.45
N GLY A 233 26.82 -2.75 -19.44
CA GLY A 233 25.60 -3.53 -19.22
C GLY A 233 25.81 -4.76 -18.33
N ALA A 234 26.92 -5.48 -18.51
CA ALA A 234 27.29 -6.61 -17.67
C ALA A 234 27.57 -6.18 -16.23
N LEU A 235 28.32 -5.09 -16.05
CA LEU A 235 28.65 -4.49 -14.75
C LEU A 235 27.40 -4.02 -14.02
N TYR A 236 26.51 -3.31 -14.72
CA TYR A 236 25.22 -2.87 -14.16
C TYR A 236 24.40 -4.05 -13.64
N THR A 237 24.21 -5.06 -14.49
CA THR A 237 23.42 -6.24 -14.15
C THR A 237 24.02 -7.01 -12.97
N GLN A 238 25.34 -7.12 -12.91
CA GLN A 238 26.06 -7.76 -11.80
C GLN A 238 25.90 -6.98 -10.49
N THR A 239 25.94 -5.64 -10.55
CA THR A 239 25.72 -4.76 -9.40
C THR A 239 24.30 -4.93 -8.84
N CYS A 240 23.31 -5.03 -9.73
CA CYS A 240 21.92 -5.29 -9.36
C CYS A 240 21.80 -6.66 -8.68
N LYS A 241 22.36 -7.71 -9.28
CA LYS A 241 22.38 -9.07 -8.71
C LYS A 241 22.99 -9.09 -7.31
N TYR A 242 24.13 -8.44 -7.10
CA TYR A 242 24.77 -8.36 -5.78
C TYR A 242 23.87 -7.68 -4.74
N LYS A 243 23.22 -6.56 -5.11
CA LYS A 243 22.30 -5.85 -4.22
C LYS A 243 21.16 -6.74 -3.73
N TYR A 244 20.53 -7.51 -4.61
CA TYR A 244 19.39 -8.37 -4.25
C TYR A 244 19.78 -9.71 -3.61
N THR A 245 21.02 -10.17 -3.80
CA THR A 245 21.54 -11.38 -3.14
C THR A 245 22.04 -11.08 -1.72
N THR A 246 22.73 -9.96 -1.52
CA THR A 246 23.39 -9.60 -0.24
C THR A 246 22.48 -8.84 0.72
N LYS A 247 21.52 -8.03 0.25
CA LYS A 247 20.59 -7.27 1.13
C LYS A 247 19.39 -8.08 1.64
N ARG A 248 19.39 -9.41 1.54
CA ARG A 248 18.38 -10.29 2.17
C ARG A 248 18.25 -10.07 3.70
N ASN A 249 19.16 -9.31 4.33
CA ASN A 249 19.23 -9.01 5.76
C ASN A 249 19.01 -7.53 6.18
N LYS A 250 18.61 -6.58 5.31
CA LYS A 250 18.33 -5.19 5.75
C LYS A 250 17.07 -4.58 5.11
N GLU A 251 16.23 -3.97 5.95
CA GLU A 251 14.85 -3.46 5.71
C GLU A 251 14.69 -2.29 4.73
N PHE A 252 15.74 -1.84 4.04
CA PHE A 252 15.63 -0.71 3.10
C PHE A 252 16.09 -1.07 1.69
N VAL A 253 15.11 -1.23 0.80
CA VAL A 253 15.31 -1.32 -0.65
C VAL A 253 15.52 0.10 -1.17
N GLU A 254 16.76 0.57 -1.20
CA GLU A 254 17.13 1.78 -1.97
C GLU A 254 16.77 1.61 -3.45
N SER A 255 16.52 2.70 -4.16
CA SER A 255 16.29 2.72 -5.61
C SER A 255 17.44 2.06 -6.37
N MET A 256 17.14 1.51 -7.56
CA MET A 256 18.17 0.94 -8.43
C MET A 256 19.29 1.95 -8.69
N PRO A 257 20.57 1.54 -8.66
CA PRO A 257 21.63 2.43 -9.08
C PRO A 257 21.37 2.87 -10.53
N PRO A 258 21.77 4.08 -10.93
CA PRO A 258 21.77 4.43 -12.35
C PRO A 258 22.79 3.54 -13.09
N PRO A 259 22.57 3.25 -14.39
CA PRO A 259 23.58 2.63 -15.24
C PRO A 259 24.90 3.42 -15.19
N PRO A 260 26.06 2.76 -15.27
CA PRO A 260 27.35 3.45 -15.38
C PRO A 260 27.34 4.43 -16.54
N GLU A 261 27.89 5.62 -16.32
CA GLU A 261 28.16 6.51 -17.43
C GLU A 261 29.25 5.92 -18.32
N LEU A 262 29.08 6.06 -19.63
CA LEU A 262 30.08 5.65 -20.61
C LEU A 262 31.43 6.33 -20.32
N SER A 263 32.52 5.59 -20.48
CA SER A 263 33.86 6.14 -20.36
C SER A 263 34.09 7.33 -21.30
N ASP A 264 34.95 8.28 -20.91
CA ASP A 264 35.30 9.45 -21.74
C ASP A 264 35.93 9.05 -23.09
N LEU A 265 36.56 7.88 -23.15
CA LEU A 265 37.04 7.29 -24.39
C LEU A 265 35.87 6.91 -25.32
N ALA A 266 34.80 6.32 -24.78
CA ALA A 266 33.61 5.99 -25.57
C ALA A 266 32.81 7.24 -25.98
N LYS A 267 32.75 8.25 -25.10
CA LYS A 267 32.09 9.55 -25.36
C LYS A 267 32.82 10.38 -26.42
N SER A 268 34.15 10.46 -26.36
CA SER A 268 34.95 11.21 -27.36
C SER A 268 34.86 10.61 -28.77
N MET A 269 34.71 9.29 -28.86
CA MET A 269 34.51 8.57 -30.11
C MET A 269 33.12 8.78 -30.74
N MET A 270 32.16 9.38 -30.03
CA MET A 270 30.80 9.66 -30.53
C MET A 270 30.79 10.81 -31.56
N ASN A 271 31.79 11.70 -31.51
CA ASN A 271 31.88 12.88 -32.36
C ASN A 271 32.48 12.63 -33.75
N GLU A 272 33.15 11.48 -33.98
CA GLU A 272 33.85 11.19 -35.25
C GLU A 272 33.02 10.39 -36.27
N SER A 273 31.87 9.83 -35.87
CA SER A 273 31.04 8.98 -36.74
C SER A 273 29.57 9.41 -36.70
N SER A 274 29.26 10.61 -37.20
CA SER A 274 27.87 11.05 -37.36
C SER A 274 27.27 10.54 -38.67
N SER A 275 26.70 9.34 -38.60
CA SER A 275 25.42 9.06 -39.25
C SER A 275 24.62 8.24 -38.23
N SER A 276 23.94 8.93 -37.33
CA SER A 276 23.09 8.33 -36.31
C SER A 276 21.91 7.63 -36.99
N ILE A 277 22.02 6.32 -37.19
CA ILE A 277 20.83 5.49 -37.37
C ILE A 277 20.43 5.09 -35.96
N ASP A 278 19.45 5.79 -35.41
CA ASP A 278 18.78 5.37 -34.19
C ASP A 278 17.92 4.15 -34.53
N ILE A 279 18.33 2.96 -34.05
CA ILE A 279 17.66 1.68 -34.33
C ILE A 279 16.56 1.40 -33.29
N LEU A 280 16.42 2.27 -32.29
CA LEU A 280 15.31 2.18 -31.36
C LEU A 280 14.08 2.84 -31.98
N ARG A 281 12.93 2.15 -31.86
CA ARG A 281 11.62 2.64 -32.27
C ARG A 281 11.48 4.07 -31.73
N GLU A 282 11.16 5.04 -32.60
CA GLU A 282 10.81 6.40 -32.17
C GLU A 282 9.90 6.28 -30.96
N GLU A 283 10.32 6.86 -29.84
CA GLU A 283 9.43 7.02 -28.69
C GLU A 283 8.18 7.67 -29.24
N ILE A 284 7.04 6.97 -29.17
CA ILE A 284 5.75 7.56 -29.46
C ILE A 284 5.70 8.76 -28.52
N SER A 285 5.80 9.96 -29.10
CA SER A 285 5.81 11.21 -28.36
C SER A 285 4.66 11.15 -27.36
N VAL A 286 4.99 11.26 -26.07
CA VAL A 286 4.00 11.31 -25.00
C VAL A 286 2.90 12.28 -25.45
N PRO A 287 1.62 11.89 -25.44
CA PRO A 287 0.55 12.77 -25.87
C PRO A 287 0.69 14.08 -25.09
N LYS A 288 0.89 15.20 -25.80
CA LYS A 288 1.00 16.52 -25.18
C LYS A 288 -0.23 16.67 -24.30
N THR A 289 -0.05 17.01 -23.03
CA THR A 289 -1.21 17.26 -22.18
C THR A 289 -1.98 18.46 -22.72
N ASP A 290 -3.31 18.48 -22.62
CA ASP A 290 -4.15 19.57 -23.16
C ASP A 290 -3.65 20.97 -22.75
N MET A 291 -3.07 21.08 -21.55
CA MET A 291 -2.50 22.32 -21.02
C MET A 291 -1.17 22.75 -21.64
N GLU A 292 -0.37 21.82 -22.16
CA GLU A 292 0.85 22.13 -22.91
C GLU A 292 0.53 22.61 -24.32
N TYR A 293 -0.47 21.99 -24.96
CA TYR A 293 -0.98 22.45 -26.26
C TYR A 293 -1.49 23.90 -26.19
N VAL A 294 -2.34 24.21 -25.20
CA VAL A 294 -2.89 25.56 -25.00
C VAL A 294 -1.79 26.60 -24.76
N LYS A 295 -0.72 26.24 -24.04
CA LYS A 295 0.41 27.15 -23.80
C LYS A 295 1.21 27.43 -25.06
N GLN A 296 1.44 26.42 -25.91
CA GLN A 296 2.10 26.62 -27.21
C GLN A 296 1.24 27.45 -28.15
N PHE A 297 -0.06 27.18 -28.23
CA PHE A 297 -0.98 27.95 -29.07
C PHE A 297 -0.96 29.44 -28.68
N LYS A 298 -0.93 29.75 -27.38
CA LYS A 298 -0.82 31.12 -26.87
C LYS A 298 0.48 31.82 -27.27
N GLN A 299 1.60 31.12 -27.38
CA GLN A 299 2.89 31.76 -27.69
C GLN A 299 2.90 32.39 -29.09
N ASN A 300 2.03 31.92 -29.99
CA ASN A 300 1.95 32.42 -31.36
C ASN A 300 0.92 33.54 -31.55
N GLU A 301 0.13 33.89 -30.52
CA GLU A 301 -0.90 34.94 -30.60
C GLU A 301 -0.91 35.89 -29.40
N SER A 302 -1.12 37.18 -29.65
CA SER A 302 -1.13 38.21 -28.61
C SER A 302 -2.37 38.16 -27.70
N ARG A 303 -3.47 37.53 -28.16
CA ARG A 303 -4.72 37.37 -27.41
C ARG A 303 -5.36 36.03 -27.75
N MET A 304 -5.66 35.23 -26.72
CA MET A 304 -6.16 33.86 -26.88
C MET A 304 -7.57 33.82 -27.47
N ASP A 305 -7.73 33.17 -28.62
CA ASP A 305 -9.01 32.71 -29.13
C ASP A 305 -9.24 31.22 -28.79
N TRP A 306 -10.05 31.01 -27.75
CA TRP A 306 -10.37 29.68 -27.25
C TRP A 306 -11.13 28.81 -28.24
N LYS A 307 -11.89 29.41 -29.17
CA LYS A 307 -12.66 28.65 -30.15
C LYS A 307 -11.73 28.05 -31.21
N THR A 308 -10.80 28.87 -31.70
CA THR A 308 -9.81 28.45 -32.70
C THR A 308 -8.80 27.46 -32.10
N CYS A 309 -8.36 27.68 -30.84
CA CYS A 309 -7.51 26.75 -30.11
C CYS A 309 -8.17 25.36 -29.93
N TYR A 310 -9.47 25.33 -29.60
CA TYR A 310 -10.18 24.07 -29.37
C TYR A 310 -10.40 23.28 -30.67
N GLU A 311 -10.70 23.95 -31.79
CA GLU A 311 -10.88 23.26 -33.07
C GLU A 311 -9.55 22.74 -33.64
N ALA A 312 -8.47 23.50 -33.52
CA ALA A 312 -7.14 23.06 -33.96
C ALA A 312 -6.61 21.88 -33.13
N GLY A 313 -6.88 21.85 -31.82
CA GLY A 313 -6.48 20.74 -30.95
C GLY A 313 -7.27 19.44 -31.18
N LYS A 314 -8.39 19.51 -31.90
CA LYS A 314 -9.21 18.34 -32.27
C LYS A 314 -8.68 17.60 -33.49
N SER A 315 -7.76 18.23 -34.23
CA SER A 315 -7.15 17.71 -35.47
C SER A 315 -5.71 17.20 -35.30
N GLU A 316 -5.11 17.40 -34.12
CA GLU A 316 -3.89 16.71 -33.66
C GLU A 316 -4.28 15.39 -32.94
#